data_AF-A0AAD3E6K2-F1
#
_entry.id   AF-A0AAD3E6K2-F1
#
_cell.length_a   1.000
_cell.length_b   1.000
_cell.length_c   1.000
_cell.angle_alpha   90.00
_cell.angle_beta   90.00
_cell.angle_gamma   90.00
#
_symmetry.space_group_name_H-M   'P 1'
#
loop_
_entity.id
_entity.type
_entity.pdbx_description
1 polymer ?
#
loop_
_entity_poly.entity_id
_entity_poly.type
_entity_poly.pdbx_seq_one_letter_code
_entity_poly.pdbx_strand_id
1 'polypeptide(L)'
;REPLRGTCVLALGYSACVGYLVALAASNLMARSSTKLLGKRPCGLLHPLSWLLLLPYHLGLRVKLAAQRLVSSEPLYNRVLPGWYIGGWPWAGPSELPPDCPSVLDCTCELPRTHRNRYMCLATWDTQAPSASQVDRGVAFALSERSLGRPVYVHCAHGHGRSALLLIACLLEAGAVGSCEEGLALLQAVRPRVRLNGRQRRALEAWARSRGKGALQMQALGAAGVVAGETVGAVAGGLGGDAGAAVLACGESGGGSLGVLLERRSTGGGVGVLGGAGVHVVAEAGSGGGVKVN
;
A
#
# COMPACT_ATOMS: atom_id res chain seq x y z
N ARG A 1 15.07 14.75 52.35
CA ARG A 1 14.16 15.48 51.43
C ARG A 1 14.93 16.11 50.27
N GLU A 2 16.09 16.73 50.53
CA GLU A 2 17.01 17.24 49.49
C GLU A 2 17.47 16.25 48.40
N PRO A 3 17.90 15.00 48.71
CA PRO A 3 18.36 14.08 47.65
C PRO A 3 17.24 13.66 46.68
N LEU A 4 16.01 13.51 47.18
CA LEU A 4 14.84 13.20 46.35
C LEU A 4 14.53 14.31 45.36
N ARG A 5 14.67 15.58 45.77
CA ARG A 5 14.48 16.74 44.90
C ARG A 5 15.50 16.76 43.77
N GLY A 6 16.77 16.54 44.09
CA GLY A 6 17.84 16.46 43.08
C GLY A 6 17.59 15.36 42.04
N THR A 7 17.22 14.15 42.48
CA THR A 7 16.89 13.05 41.57
C THR A 7 15.69 13.38 40.66
N CYS A 8 14.63 13.98 41.20
CA CYS A 8 13.47 14.38 40.40
C CYS A 8 13.84 15.41 39.32
N VAL A 9 14.65 16.42 39.67
CA VAL A 9 15.09 17.46 38.71
C VAL A 9 15.92 16.83 37.58
N LEU A 10 16.85 15.93 37.91
CA LEU A 10 17.64 15.22 36.90
C LEU A 10 16.78 14.35 35.97
N ALA A 11 15.81 13.62 36.52
CA ALA A 11 14.91 12.77 35.74
C ALA A 11 14.02 13.59 34.78
N LEU A 12 13.50 14.72 35.24
CA LEU A 12 12.71 15.64 34.42
C LEU A 12 13.57 16.32 33.34
N GLY A 13 14.76 16.79 33.70
CA GLY A 13 15.72 17.36 32.75
C GLY A 13 16.12 16.37 31.67
N TYR A 14 16.47 15.14 32.06
CA TYR A 14 16.76 14.05 31.12
C TYR A 14 15.58 13.77 30.18
N SER A 15 14.37 13.66 30.72
CA SER A 15 13.16 13.44 29.92
C SER A 15 12.89 14.58 28.93
N ALA A 16 13.09 15.83 29.34
CA ALA A 16 12.95 17.01 28.50
C ALA A 16 13.99 17.03 27.37
N CYS A 17 15.27 16.77 27.69
CA CYS A 17 16.34 16.70 26.70
C CYS A 17 16.07 15.60 25.65
N VAL A 18 15.68 14.40 26.10
CA VAL A 18 15.31 13.30 25.19
C VAL A 18 14.10 13.67 24.33
N GLY A 19 13.07 14.27 24.93
CA GLY A 19 11.89 14.73 24.21
C GLY A 19 12.22 15.73 23.11
N TYR A 20 13.05 16.73 23.42
CA TYR A 20 13.52 17.72 22.45
C TYR A 20 14.34 17.09 21.33
N LEU A 21 15.29 16.21 21.67
CA LEU A 21 16.11 15.49 20.69
C LEU A 21 15.24 14.68 19.73
N VAL A 22 14.27 13.93 20.24
CA VAL A 22 13.37 13.12 19.41
C VAL A 22 12.45 14.00 18.57
N ALA A 23 11.93 15.10 19.12
CA ALA A 23 11.12 16.05 18.36
C ALA A 23 11.89 16.67 17.18
N LEU A 24 13.15 17.08 17.43
CA LEU A 24 14.04 17.58 16.39
C LEU A 24 14.35 16.51 15.35
N ALA A 25 14.65 15.29 15.79
CA ALA A 25 14.92 14.16 14.90
C ALA A 25 13.70 13.82 14.03
N ALA A 26 12.49 13.83 14.58
CA ALA A 26 11.25 13.56 13.87
C ALA A 26 10.73 14.75 13.04
N SER A 27 11.41 15.91 13.11
CA SER A 27 11.06 17.10 12.33
C SER A 27 11.20 16.87 10.82
N ASN A 28 10.55 17.73 10.03
CA ASN A 28 10.53 17.62 8.57
C ASN A 28 11.93 17.67 7.95
N LEU A 29 12.82 18.40 8.61
CA LEU A 29 14.18 18.66 8.16
C LEU A 29 15.05 17.42 8.36
N MET A 30 14.94 16.77 9.52
CA MET A 30 15.86 15.70 9.92
C MET A 30 15.28 14.29 9.78
N ALA A 31 13.96 14.14 9.70
CA ALA A 31 13.30 12.83 9.76
C ALA A 31 13.85 11.81 8.77
N ARG A 32 14.25 12.24 7.56
CA ARG A 32 14.79 11.32 6.53
C ARG A 32 16.17 10.78 6.89
N SER A 33 17.03 11.58 7.51
CA SER A 33 18.40 11.22 7.87
C SER A 33 18.52 10.64 9.28
N SER A 34 17.56 10.94 10.16
CA SER A 34 17.60 10.62 11.59
C SER A 34 16.89 9.31 11.97
N THR A 35 16.33 8.55 11.01
CA THR A 35 15.64 7.28 11.32
C THR A 35 16.52 6.26 12.03
N LYS A 36 17.85 6.39 11.88
CA LYS A 36 18.87 5.58 12.57
C LYS A 36 19.07 5.95 14.04
N LEU A 37 18.58 7.12 14.50
CA LEU A 37 18.77 7.59 15.87
C LEU A 37 18.29 6.57 16.92
N LEU A 38 17.15 5.94 16.65
CA LEU A 38 16.55 4.94 17.52
C LEU A 38 17.29 3.59 17.47
N GLY A 39 18.29 3.44 16.60
CA GLY A 39 19.14 2.27 16.54
C GLY A 39 18.42 1.00 16.08
N LYS A 40 17.32 1.13 15.32
CA LYS A 40 16.57 -0.01 14.80
C LYS A 40 17.36 -0.72 13.71
N ARG A 41 17.74 -1.96 13.98
CA ARG A 41 18.48 -2.82 13.04
C ARG A 41 17.53 -3.38 11.97
N PRO A 42 18.06 -3.83 10.81
CA PRO A 42 17.25 -4.47 9.76
C PRO A 42 16.46 -5.70 10.25
N CYS A 43 16.93 -6.39 11.29
CA CYS A 43 16.22 -7.50 11.92
C CYS A 43 14.99 -7.08 12.75
N GLY A 44 14.82 -5.76 12.98
CA GLY A 44 13.71 -5.16 13.72
C GLY A 44 13.97 -4.91 15.21
N LEU A 45 15.15 -5.29 15.73
CA LEU A 45 15.52 -5.03 17.12
C LEU A 45 16.12 -3.63 17.28
N LEU A 46 15.82 -3.00 18.41
CA LEU A 46 16.41 -1.73 18.84
C LEU A 46 17.72 -2.00 19.59
N HIS A 47 18.72 -1.15 19.38
CA HIS A 47 20.00 -1.26 20.06
C HIS A 47 19.84 -1.07 21.59
N PRO A 48 20.44 -1.90 22.47
CA PRO A 48 20.29 -1.74 23.92
C PRO A 48 20.71 -0.36 24.44
N LEU A 49 21.78 0.21 23.85
CA LEU A 49 22.21 1.56 24.19
C LEU A 49 21.17 2.64 23.81
N SER A 50 20.43 2.45 22.72
CA SER A 50 19.34 3.35 22.34
C SER A 50 18.21 3.29 23.37
N TRP A 51 17.90 2.08 23.86
CA TRP A 51 16.93 1.91 24.95
C TRP A 51 17.32 2.66 26.23
N LEU A 52 18.60 2.61 26.62
CA LEU A 52 19.08 3.32 27.81
C LEU A 52 19.07 4.84 27.60
N LEU A 53 19.58 5.33 26.46
CA LEU A 53 19.68 6.76 26.18
C LEU A 53 18.33 7.41 25.90
N LEU A 54 17.37 6.69 25.33
CA LEU A 54 16.05 7.19 24.95
C LEU A 54 14.93 6.55 25.79
N LEU A 55 15.27 6.07 26.99
CA LEU A 55 14.35 5.39 27.90
C LEU A 55 13.03 6.13 28.13
N PRO A 56 13.00 7.44 28.45
CA PRO A 56 11.75 8.14 28.74
C PRO A 56 10.86 8.25 27.51
N TYR A 57 11.46 8.36 26.32
CA TYR A 57 10.72 8.34 25.06
C TYR A 57 10.10 6.96 24.80
N HIS A 58 10.87 5.89 24.92
CA HIS A 58 10.34 4.54 24.71
C HIS A 58 9.26 4.18 25.73
N LEU A 59 9.44 4.56 27.00
CA LEU A 59 8.44 4.36 28.04
C LEU A 59 7.15 5.14 27.71
N GLY A 60 7.26 6.43 27.40
CA GLY A 60 6.11 7.25 27.03
C GLY A 60 5.37 6.72 25.80
N LEU A 61 6.12 6.24 24.80
CA LEU A 61 5.55 5.59 23.63
C LEU A 61 4.77 4.31 24.01
N ARG A 62 5.34 3.42 24.83
CA ARG A 62 4.65 2.20 25.28
C ARG A 62 3.39 2.51 26.08
N VAL A 63 3.45 3.50 26.98
CA VAL A 63 2.29 3.96 27.75
C VAL A 63 1.21 4.50 26.82
N LYS A 64 1.57 5.32 25.83
CA LYS A 64 0.63 5.83 24.81
C LYS A 64 -0.04 4.68 24.06
N LEU A 65 0.72 3.69 23.59
CA LEU A 65 0.17 2.54 22.87
C LEU A 65 -0.74 1.69 23.76
N ALA A 66 -0.35 1.47 25.02
CA ALA A 66 -1.14 0.71 25.99
C ALA A 66 -2.46 1.44 26.30
N ALA A 67 -2.40 2.73 26.63
CA ALA A 67 -3.57 3.55 26.88
C ALA A 67 -4.51 3.56 25.67
N GLN A 68 -3.97 3.70 24.46
CA GLN A 68 -4.79 3.64 23.25
C GLN A 68 -5.46 2.27 23.07
N ARG A 69 -4.76 1.16 23.34
CA ARG A 69 -5.37 -0.19 23.27
C ARG A 69 -6.46 -0.39 24.32
N LEU A 70 -6.32 0.20 25.51
CA LEU A 70 -7.35 0.14 26.56
C LEU A 70 -8.60 0.96 26.21
N VAL A 71 -8.43 2.09 25.51
CA VAL A 71 -9.54 2.98 25.15
C VAL A 71 -10.18 2.62 23.80
N SER A 72 -9.43 1.95 22.91
CA SER A 72 -9.86 1.66 21.55
C SER A 72 -10.43 0.25 21.40
N SER A 73 -11.66 0.14 20.87
CA SER A 73 -12.27 -1.12 20.42
C SER A 73 -11.81 -1.59 19.03
N GLU A 74 -10.95 -0.82 18.36
CA GLU A 74 -10.45 -1.16 17.02
C GLU A 74 -9.56 -2.42 17.07
N PRO A 75 -9.81 -3.43 16.21
CA PRO A 75 -8.99 -4.64 16.17
C PRO A 75 -7.55 -4.29 15.79
N LEU A 76 -6.61 -5.13 16.22
CA LEU A 76 -5.19 -4.89 15.96
C LEU A 76 -4.87 -4.87 14.47
N TYR A 77 -5.48 -5.77 13.71
CA TYR A 77 -5.37 -5.82 12.26
C TYR A 77 -6.73 -6.04 11.61
N ASN A 78 -6.81 -5.71 10.32
CA ASN A 78 -7.96 -5.98 9.48
C ASN A 78 -7.48 -6.61 8.16
N ARG A 79 -8.27 -7.55 7.63
CA ARG A 79 -8.08 -8.08 6.28
C ARG A 79 -8.67 -7.10 5.27
N VAL A 80 -7.85 -6.54 4.39
CA VAL A 80 -8.30 -5.62 3.33
C VAL A 80 -8.76 -6.40 2.12
N LEU A 81 -7.93 -7.35 1.67
CA LEU A 81 -8.19 -8.28 0.57
C LEU A 81 -7.64 -9.67 0.94
N PRO A 82 -8.00 -10.74 0.23
CA PRO A 82 -7.38 -12.05 0.42
C PRO A 82 -5.84 -11.96 0.36
N GLY A 83 -5.18 -12.29 1.47
CA GLY A 83 -3.72 -12.23 1.60
C GLY A 83 -3.13 -10.84 1.87
N TRP A 84 -3.94 -9.81 2.10
CA TRP A 84 -3.50 -8.44 2.41
C TRP A 84 -4.10 -7.94 3.72
N TYR A 85 -3.23 -7.58 4.67
CA TYR A 85 -3.62 -7.15 6.00
C TYR A 85 -2.98 -5.81 6.37
N ILE A 86 -3.73 -4.97 7.09
CA ILE A 86 -3.25 -3.71 7.68
C ILE A 86 -3.48 -3.71 9.19
N GLY A 87 -2.57 -3.11 9.97
CA GLY A 87 -2.79 -3.03 11.41
C GLY A 87 -1.75 -2.24 12.20
N GLY A 88 -1.90 -2.33 13.52
CA GLY A 88 -0.99 -1.76 14.50
C GLY A 88 0.16 -2.68 14.89
N TRP A 89 1.05 -2.18 15.71
CA TRP A 89 2.23 -2.94 16.13
C TRP A 89 1.85 -4.09 17.08
N PRO A 90 2.27 -5.34 16.83
CA PRO A 90 1.97 -6.48 17.68
C PRO A 90 2.83 -6.48 18.95
N TRP A 91 2.20 -6.39 20.12
CA TRP A 91 2.86 -6.36 21.42
C TRP A 91 3.14 -7.77 21.93
N ALA A 92 2.13 -8.65 21.95
CA ALA A 92 2.22 -10.01 22.50
C ALA A 92 2.86 -11.04 21.55
N GLY A 93 3.46 -10.59 20.44
CA GLY A 93 4.21 -11.44 19.53
C GLY A 93 3.33 -12.17 18.51
N PRO A 94 3.59 -13.45 18.19
CA PRO A 94 2.97 -14.14 17.06
C PRO A 94 1.45 -14.32 17.14
N SER A 95 0.87 -14.38 18.34
CA SER A 95 -0.59 -14.53 18.54
C SER A 95 -1.40 -13.32 18.06
N GLU A 96 -0.74 -12.17 17.96
CA GLU A 96 -1.31 -10.90 17.51
C GLU A 96 -1.15 -10.66 16.01
N LEU A 97 -0.60 -11.63 15.26
CA LEU A 97 -0.46 -11.53 13.81
C LEU A 97 -1.69 -12.08 13.08
N PRO A 98 -1.92 -11.65 11.83
CA PRO A 98 -2.85 -12.33 10.94
C PRO A 98 -2.54 -13.83 10.79
N PRO A 99 -3.54 -14.65 10.40
CA PRO A 99 -3.34 -16.08 10.18
C PRO A 99 -2.36 -16.36 9.02
N ASP A 100 -1.93 -17.62 8.92
CA ASP A 100 -1.11 -18.15 7.83
C ASP A 100 0.33 -17.58 7.75
N CYS A 101 0.91 -17.28 8.92
CA CYS A 101 2.31 -16.84 9.05
C CYS A 101 2.69 -15.71 8.07
N PRO A 102 2.03 -14.53 8.14
CA PRO A 102 2.18 -13.48 7.15
C PRO A 102 3.61 -12.93 7.11
N SER A 103 4.03 -12.50 5.92
CA SER A 103 5.23 -11.70 5.69
C SER A 103 4.98 -10.26 6.12
N VAL A 104 5.79 -9.75 7.04
CA VAL A 104 5.54 -8.51 7.77
C VAL A 104 6.36 -7.34 7.21
N LEU A 105 5.67 -6.27 6.86
CA LEU A 105 6.24 -4.96 6.54
C LEU A 105 6.01 -4.00 7.71
N ASP A 106 7.11 -3.62 8.36
CA ASP A 106 7.11 -2.73 9.51
C ASP A 106 7.54 -1.31 9.10
N CYS A 107 6.62 -0.35 9.21
CA CYS A 107 6.87 1.05 8.88
C CYS A 107 7.36 1.90 10.07
N THR A 108 7.82 1.29 11.16
CA THR A 108 8.26 2.00 12.37
C THR A 108 9.78 2.05 12.49
N CYS A 109 10.32 3.16 12.98
CA CYS A 109 11.70 3.23 13.48
C CYS A 109 11.75 3.05 15.00
N GLU A 110 10.62 3.21 15.68
CA GLU A 110 10.51 3.37 17.13
C GLU A 110 10.04 2.13 17.90
N LEU A 111 9.47 1.14 17.20
CA LEU A 111 8.95 -0.09 17.81
C LEU A 111 9.80 -1.31 17.43
N PRO A 112 10.10 -2.21 18.37
CA PRO A 112 10.89 -3.41 18.08
C PRO A 112 10.02 -4.52 17.47
N ARG A 113 10.60 -5.39 16.66
CA ARG A 113 9.95 -6.61 16.19
C ARG A 113 9.70 -7.59 17.34
N THR A 114 8.55 -8.25 17.33
CA THR A 114 8.08 -9.17 18.40
C THR A 114 7.78 -10.59 17.92
N HIS A 115 8.06 -10.92 16.67
CA HIS A 115 7.73 -12.20 16.03
C HIS A 115 8.88 -12.72 15.16
N ARG A 116 8.77 -13.96 14.65
CA ARG A 116 9.80 -14.62 13.83
C ARG A 116 9.46 -14.75 12.34
N ASN A 117 8.27 -14.37 11.91
CA ASN A 117 7.86 -14.40 10.48
C ASN A 117 8.79 -13.60 9.58
N ARG A 118 8.75 -13.85 8.26
CA ARG A 118 9.44 -13.05 7.24
C ARG A 118 9.16 -11.56 7.49
N TYR A 119 10.20 -10.74 7.40
CA TYR A 119 10.16 -9.39 7.95
C TYR A 119 11.02 -8.44 7.12
N MET A 120 10.48 -7.26 6.83
CA MET A 120 11.22 -6.13 6.29
C MET A 120 10.83 -4.85 7.05
N CYS A 121 11.85 -4.11 7.48
CA CYS A 121 11.69 -2.82 8.15
C CYS A 121 11.88 -1.65 7.17
N LEU A 122 10.89 -0.79 7.06
CA LEU A 122 10.97 0.52 6.41
C LEU A 122 10.93 1.60 7.48
N ALA A 123 12.06 1.76 8.17
CA ALA A 123 12.20 2.68 9.30
C ALA A 123 11.75 4.10 8.90
N THR A 124 10.66 4.56 9.49
CA THR A 124 10.01 5.84 9.19
C THR A 124 9.44 6.41 10.49
N TRP A 125 9.77 7.67 10.80
CA TRP A 125 9.22 8.36 11.96
C TRP A 125 7.70 8.50 11.89
N ASP A 126 7.04 8.51 13.05
CA ASP A 126 5.61 8.73 13.11
C ASP A 126 5.21 10.05 12.42
N THR A 127 4.06 10.06 11.76
CA THR A 127 3.56 11.15 10.90
C THR A 127 4.41 11.49 9.65
N GLN A 128 5.59 10.89 9.47
CA GLN A 128 6.37 11.06 8.24
C GLN A 128 5.91 10.07 7.17
N ALA A 129 6.46 10.24 5.96
CA ALA A 129 6.27 9.34 4.83
C ALA A 129 7.59 8.62 4.53
N PRO A 130 7.55 7.31 4.18
CA PRO A 130 8.73 6.62 3.66
C PRO A 130 9.20 7.28 2.36
N SER A 131 10.50 7.18 2.06
CA SER A 131 11.04 7.63 0.76
C SER A 131 10.49 6.78 -0.38
N ALA A 132 10.51 7.30 -1.61
CA ALA A 132 10.11 6.53 -2.80
C ALA A 132 10.89 5.20 -2.90
N SER A 133 12.20 5.22 -2.66
CA SER A 133 13.03 4.02 -2.63
C SER A 133 12.69 3.04 -1.49
N GLN A 134 12.19 3.52 -0.35
CA GLN A 134 11.66 2.64 0.70
C GLN A 134 10.34 2.01 0.26
N VAL A 135 9.44 2.79 -0.35
CA VAL A 135 8.18 2.29 -0.91
C VAL A 135 8.47 1.22 -1.96
N ASP A 136 9.39 1.47 -2.91
CA ASP A 136 9.77 0.51 -3.94
C ASP A 136 10.24 -0.82 -3.36
N ARG A 137 11.14 -0.78 -2.36
CA ARG A 137 11.62 -2.00 -1.68
C ARG A 137 10.50 -2.74 -0.95
N GLY A 138 9.61 -2.00 -0.28
CA GLY A 138 8.47 -2.58 0.41
C GLY A 138 7.49 -3.24 -0.54
N VAL A 139 7.17 -2.57 -1.65
CA VAL A 139 6.32 -3.10 -2.71
C VAL A 139 6.93 -4.35 -3.34
N ALA A 140 8.21 -4.31 -3.70
CA ALA A 140 8.91 -5.46 -4.26
C ALA A 140 8.90 -6.66 -3.30
N PHE A 141 9.17 -6.44 -2.01
CA PHE A 141 9.08 -7.48 -0.98
C PHE A 141 7.67 -8.04 -0.87
N ALA A 142 6.64 -7.18 -0.80
CA ALA A 142 5.25 -7.62 -0.69
C ALA A 142 4.83 -8.48 -1.88
N LEU A 143 5.07 -8.02 -3.10
CA LEU A 143 4.68 -8.74 -4.31
C LEU A 143 5.43 -10.06 -4.45
N SER A 144 6.73 -10.09 -4.12
CA SER A 144 7.50 -11.33 -4.09
C SER A 144 6.90 -12.35 -3.10
N GLU A 145 6.59 -11.94 -1.87
CA GLU A 145 5.99 -12.85 -0.89
C GLU A 145 4.56 -13.28 -1.29
N ARG A 146 3.77 -12.39 -1.92
CA ARG A 146 2.46 -12.75 -2.49
C ARG A 146 2.57 -13.77 -3.63
N SER A 147 3.59 -13.67 -4.48
CA SER A 147 3.84 -14.65 -5.56
C SER A 147 4.16 -16.05 -5.02
N LEU A 148 4.66 -16.13 -3.79
CA LEU A 148 4.89 -17.40 -3.06
C LEU A 148 3.66 -17.88 -2.28
N GLY A 149 2.49 -17.27 -2.50
CA GLY A 149 1.24 -17.61 -1.80
C GLY A 149 1.16 -17.12 -0.36
N ARG A 150 2.17 -16.40 0.16
CA ARG A 150 2.17 -15.93 1.54
C ARG A 150 1.32 -14.68 1.71
N PRO A 151 0.57 -14.54 2.82
CA PRO A 151 -0.09 -13.29 3.12
C PRO A 151 0.92 -12.19 3.49
N VAL A 152 0.55 -10.93 3.27
CA VAL A 152 1.36 -9.77 3.64
C VAL A 152 0.62 -8.96 4.71
N TYR A 153 1.34 -8.65 5.79
CA TYR A 153 0.88 -7.80 6.88
C TYR A 153 1.68 -6.51 6.92
N VAL A 154 1.00 -5.37 6.72
CA VAL A 154 1.62 -4.05 6.76
C VAL A 154 1.20 -3.32 8.02
N HIS A 155 2.16 -2.94 8.88
CA HIS A 155 1.84 -2.25 10.12
C HIS A 155 2.70 -1.02 10.38
N CYS A 156 2.17 -0.13 11.21
CA CYS A 156 2.93 0.90 11.88
C CYS A 156 2.62 0.84 13.38
N ALA A 157 2.59 1.97 14.09
CA ALA A 157 2.15 1.98 15.49
C ALA A 157 0.66 1.59 15.63
N HIS A 158 -0.23 2.30 14.92
CA HIS A 158 -1.69 2.11 15.01
C HIS A 158 -2.36 1.61 13.73
N GLY A 159 -1.63 1.54 12.63
CA GLY A 159 -2.18 1.09 11.35
C GLY A 159 -2.90 2.15 10.53
N HIS A 160 -2.71 3.45 10.80
CA HIS A 160 -3.57 4.51 10.20
C HIS A 160 -2.92 5.36 9.12
N GLY A 161 -1.59 5.55 9.15
CA GLY A 161 -0.90 6.52 8.27
C GLY A 161 0.19 5.88 7.42
N ARG A 162 1.36 5.63 8.04
CA ARG A 162 2.55 5.08 7.34
C ARG A 162 2.27 3.73 6.66
N SER A 163 1.61 2.83 7.39
CA SER A 163 1.23 1.51 6.87
C SER A 163 0.16 1.59 5.79
N ALA A 164 -0.79 2.53 5.91
CA ALA A 164 -1.82 2.73 4.92
C ALA A 164 -1.22 3.20 3.58
N LEU A 165 -0.29 4.17 3.63
CA LEU A 165 0.44 4.61 2.46
C LEU A 165 1.12 3.44 1.75
N LEU A 166 1.88 2.63 2.51
CA LEU A 166 2.62 1.53 1.92
C LEU A 166 1.69 0.45 1.36
N LEU A 167 0.61 0.11 2.08
CA LEU A 167 -0.34 -0.89 1.60
C LEU A 167 -1.04 -0.42 0.33
N ILE A 168 -1.45 0.84 0.23
CA ILE A 168 -2.04 1.38 -1.00
C ILE A 168 -1.05 1.28 -2.16
N ALA A 169 0.23 1.60 -1.94
CA ALA A 169 1.27 1.42 -2.94
C ALA A 169 1.43 -0.06 -3.37
N CYS A 170 1.34 -1.00 -2.43
CA CYS A 170 1.35 -2.44 -2.75
C CYS A 170 0.12 -2.90 -3.54
N LEU A 171 -1.06 -2.36 -3.23
CA LEU A 171 -2.32 -2.71 -3.92
C LEU A 171 -2.38 -2.12 -5.33
N LEU A 172 -1.94 -0.86 -5.50
CA LEU A 172 -1.66 -0.28 -6.82
C LEU A 172 -0.63 -1.14 -7.56
N GLU A 173 0.38 -1.61 -6.82
CA GLU A 173 1.41 -2.57 -7.19
C GLU A 173 0.84 -3.73 -8.01
N ALA A 174 -0.01 -4.45 -7.28
CA ALA A 174 -0.67 -5.69 -7.67
C ALA A 174 -1.82 -5.51 -8.67
N GLY A 175 -2.16 -4.27 -9.07
CA GLY A 175 -3.34 -3.99 -9.90
C GLY A 175 -4.67 -4.26 -9.20
N ALA A 176 -4.68 -4.31 -7.86
CA ALA A 176 -5.88 -4.57 -7.07
C ALA A 176 -6.75 -3.31 -6.88
N VAL A 177 -6.19 -2.13 -7.13
CA VAL A 177 -6.88 -0.83 -7.19
C VAL A 177 -6.26 -0.01 -8.31
N GLY A 178 -7.04 0.86 -8.94
CA GLY A 178 -6.62 1.71 -10.06
C GLY A 178 -6.10 3.10 -9.66
N SER A 179 -6.37 3.55 -8.43
CA SER A 179 -5.94 4.88 -7.96
C SER A 179 -5.60 4.93 -6.46
N CYS A 180 -4.88 5.98 -6.04
CA CYS A 180 -4.58 6.24 -4.64
C CYS A 180 -5.85 6.45 -3.80
N GLU A 181 -6.83 7.11 -4.40
CA GLU A 181 -8.13 7.45 -3.82
C GLU A 181 -8.96 6.20 -3.59
N GLU A 182 -9.02 5.31 -4.58
CA GLU A 182 -9.69 4.02 -4.47
C GLU A 182 -9.04 3.13 -3.40
N GLY A 183 -7.70 3.07 -3.38
CA GLY A 183 -6.97 2.35 -2.32
C GLY A 183 -7.25 2.91 -0.93
N LEU A 184 -7.32 4.23 -0.78
CA LEU A 184 -7.65 4.87 0.49
C LEU A 184 -9.10 4.56 0.91
N ALA A 185 -10.05 4.65 0.00
CA ALA A 185 -11.46 4.35 0.25
C ALA A 185 -11.64 2.89 0.67
N LEU A 186 -10.97 1.95 -0.01
CA LEU A 186 -10.97 0.53 0.33
C LEU A 186 -10.44 0.28 1.76
N LEU A 187 -9.32 0.92 2.12
CA LEU A 187 -8.77 0.80 3.47
C LEU A 187 -9.70 1.40 4.52
N GLN A 188 -10.32 2.55 4.25
CA GLN A 188 -11.24 3.21 5.16
C GLN A 188 -12.54 2.42 5.38
N ALA A 189 -13.02 1.72 4.35
CA ALA A 189 -14.19 0.84 4.48
C ALA A 189 -13.98 -0.26 5.52
N VAL A 190 -12.76 -0.80 5.63
CA VAL A 190 -12.43 -1.88 6.57
C VAL A 190 -11.87 -1.34 7.90
N ARG A 191 -11.14 -0.22 7.87
CA ARG A 191 -10.50 0.41 9.04
C ARG A 191 -10.75 1.92 9.01
N PRO A 192 -11.89 2.41 9.54
CA PRO A 192 -12.36 3.81 9.38
C PRO A 192 -11.41 4.90 9.86
N ARG A 193 -10.49 4.58 10.78
CA ARG A 193 -9.50 5.53 11.31
C ARG A 193 -8.28 5.72 10.41
N VAL A 194 -8.17 4.97 9.31
CA VAL A 194 -7.12 5.19 8.32
C VAL A 194 -7.24 6.60 7.75
N ARG A 195 -6.15 7.37 7.85
CA ARG A 195 -6.07 8.73 7.35
C ARG A 195 -4.62 9.06 7.00
N LEU A 196 -4.39 9.34 5.72
CA LEU A 196 -3.11 9.89 5.27
C LEU A 196 -3.06 11.39 5.59
N ASN A 197 -1.97 11.81 6.23
CA ASN A 197 -1.69 13.24 6.33
C ASN A 197 -1.19 13.79 4.97
N GLY A 198 -1.10 15.12 4.85
CA GLY A 198 -0.71 15.76 3.58
C GLY A 198 0.67 15.33 3.06
N ARG A 199 1.60 14.93 3.93
CA ARG A 199 2.95 14.47 3.53
C ARG A 199 2.89 13.08 2.93
N GLN A 200 2.17 12.18 3.60
CA GLN A 200 1.94 10.81 3.18
C GLN A 200 1.18 10.80 1.84
N ARG A 201 0.11 11.59 1.73
CA ARG A 201 -0.63 11.76 0.48
C ARG A 201 0.28 12.20 -0.68
N ARG A 202 1.01 13.30 -0.52
CA ARG A 202 1.93 13.80 -1.57
C ARG A 202 3.01 12.78 -1.94
N ALA A 203 3.56 12.06 -0.97
CA ALA A 203 4.56 11.04 -1.22
C ALA A 203 3.98 9.86 -2.02
N LEU A 204 2.78 9.40 -1.67
CA LEU A 204 2.07 8.33 -2.37
C LEU A 204 1.74 8.74 -3.82
N GLU A 205 1.16 9.93 -4.01
CA GLU A 205 0.82 10.45 -5.33
C GLU A 205 2.06 10.66 -6.21
N ALA A 206 3.14 11.22 -5.65
CA ALA A 206 4.39 11.38 -6.38
C ALA A 206 4.98 10.02 -6.80
N TRP A 207 4.95 9.04 -5.91
CA TRP A 207 5.37 7.67 -6.21
C TRP A 207 4.50 7.05 -7.31
N ALA A 208 3.17 7.14 -7.20
CA ALA A 208 2.24 6.60 -8.19
C ALA A 208 2.41 7.25 -9.57
N ARG A 209 2.60 8.58 -9.62
CA ARG A 209 2.91 9.30 -10.87
C ARG A 209 4.20 8.82 -11.51
N SER A 210 5.26 8.60 -10.74
CA SER A 210 6.53 8.08 -11.26
C SER A 210 6.42 6.67 -11.87
N ARG A 211 5.36 5.93 -11.52
CA ARG A 211 5.04 4.59 -12.03
C ARG A 211 4.03 4.59 -13.19
N GLY A 212 3.61 5.76 -13.67
CA GLY A 212 2.55 5.89 -14.68
C GLY A 212 1.13 5.60 -14.14
N LYS A 213 0.98 5.38 -12.83
CA LYS A 213 -0.29 5.00 -12.18
C LYS A 213 -1.17 6.19 -11.77
N GLY A 214 -0.72 7.42 -12.07
CA GLY A 214 -1.48 8.65 -11.84
C GLY A 214 -2.23 9.20 -13.06
N ALA A 215 -2.08 8.58 -14.24
CA ALA A 215 -2.55 9.15 -15.51
C ALA A 215 -3.99 8.76 -15.91
N LEU A 216 -4.63 7.80 -15.23
CA LEU A 216 -5.99 7.37 -15.57
C LEU A 216 -7.06 8.41 -15.23
N GLN A 217 -6.73 9.46 -14.47
CA GLN A 217 -7.69 10.50 -14.10
C GLN A 217 -7.85 11.61 -15.15
N MET A 218 -6.87 11.81 -16.05
CA MET A 218 -7.00 12.81 -17.13
C MET A 218 -7.65 12.27 -18.40
N GLN A 219 -7.58 10.97 -18.69
CA GLN A 219 -8.24 10.40 -19.88
C GLN A 219 -9.76 10.26 -19.68
N ALA A 220 -10.24 10.06 -18.45
CA ALA A 220 -11.68 9.97 -18.16
C ALA A 220 -12.40 11.34 -18.25
N LEU A 221 -11.72 12.44 -17.92
CA LEU A 221 -12.27 13.80 -18.06
C LEU A 221 -12.12 14.37 -19.49
N GLY A 222 -11.14 13.90 -20.26
CA GLY A 222 -11.01 14.26 -21.68
C GLY A 222 -11.99 13.53 -22.60
N ALA A 223 -12.38 12.29 -22.27
CA ALA A 223 -13.34 11.51 -23.06
C ALA A 223 -14.81 11.94 -22.84
N ALA A 224 -15.15 12.46 -21.66
CA ALA A 224 -16.49 12.95 -21.35
C ALA A 224 -16.79 14.34 -21.94
N GLY A 225 -15.75 15.10 -22.34
CA GLY A 225 -15.89 16.44 -22.90
C GLY A 225 -16.12 16.52 -24.42
N VAL A 226 -16.03 15.40 -25.14
CA VAL A 226 -16.12 15.37 -26.62
C VAL A 226 -17.48 14.84 -27.13
N VAL A 227 -18.40 14.43 -26.24
CA VAL A 227 -19.71 13.85 -26.63
C VAL A 227 -20.91 14.70 -26.16
N ALA A 228 -20.73 16.02 -26.00
CA ALA A 228 -21.84 16.95 -25.90
C ALA A 228 -21.87 17.81 -27.16
N GLY A 229 -22.65 17.37 -28.13
CA GLY A 229 -22.73 17.91 -29.48
C GLY A 229 -23.18 19.36 -29.57
N GLU A 230 -22.71 19.99 -30.65
CA GLU A 230 -23.36 21.11 -31.31
C GLU A 230 -24.80 20.76 -31.72
N THR A 231 -25.74 21.69 -31.56
CA THR A 231 -26.29 22.49 -32.66
C THR A 231 -27.45 23.34 -32.13
N VAL A 232 -27.48 24.64 -32.44
CA VAL A 232 -28.44 25.34 -33.31
C VAL A 232 -28.26 26.85 -33.09
N GLY A 233 -28.00 27.61 -34.15
CA GLY A 233 -28.15 29.07 -34.12
C GLY A 233 -27.30 29.85 -35.12
N ALA A 234 -27.42 29.54 -36.41
CA ALA A 234 -26.89 30.40 -37.47
C ALA A 234 -27.85 31.58 -37.73
N VAL A 235 -27.34 32.81 -37.68
CA VAL A 235 -27.96 34.01 -38.28
C VAL A 235 -26.90 34.75 -39.11
N ALA A 236 -27.34 35.23 -40.26
CA ALA A 236 -26.59 35.56 -41.46
C ALA A 236 -25.73 36.83 -41.45
N GLY A 237 -24.83 36.89 -42.45
CA GLY A 237 -24.06 38.05 -42.92
C GLY A 237 -22.57 37.69 -43.02
N GLY A 238 -21.84 37.75 -44.13
CA GLY A 238 -22.00 38.40 -45.42
C GLY A 238 -20.61 38.90 -45.86
N LEU A 239 -20.17 38.46 -47.05
CA LEU A 239 -19.14 39.06 -47.94
C LEU A 239 -17.63 38.84 -47.70
N GLY A 240 -16.96 38.45 -48.81
CA GLY A 240 -15.53 38.55 -49.11
C GLY A 240 -14.66 37.48 -48.44
N GLY A 241 -13.72 36.77 -49.07
CA GLY A 241 -12.97 36.94 -50.29
C GLY A 241 -11.62 36.22 -50.06
N ASP A 242 -11.16 35.49 -51.07
CA ASP A 242 -9.82 34.91 -51.28
C ASP A 242 -9.20 33.84 -50.35
N ALA A 243 -8.86 32.73 -51.04
CA ALA A 243 -7.61 31.96 -51.03
C ALA A 243 -6.97 31.57 -49.68
N GLY A 244 -6.94 30.26 -49.42
CA GLY A 244 -6.06 29.65 -48.42
C GLY A 244 -6.16 28.13 -48.41
N ALA A 245 -5.17 27.48 -49.01
CA ALA A 245 -5.04 26.03 -49.12
C ALA A 245 -4.86 25.33 -47.76
N ALA A 246 -5.42 24.11 -47.63
CA ALA A 246 -4.69 22.90 -47.22
C ALA A 246 -5.66 21.71 -47.13
N VAL A 247 -5.57 20.83 -48.13
CA VAL A 247 -6.23 19.53 -48.17
C VAL A 247 -5.48 18.58 -47.22
N LEU A 248 -6.16 18.07 -46.18
CA LEU A 248 -5.71 16.90 -45.45
C LEU A 248 -6.02 15.66 -46.29
N ALA A 249 -5.00 15.12 -46.95
CA ALA A 249 -5.07 13.81 -47.60
C ALA A 249 -4.54 12.74 -46.64
N CYS A 250 -5.41 11.81 -46.25
CA CYS A 250 -5.01 10.52 -45.70
C CYS A 250 -4.24 9.73 -46.77
N GLY A 251 -2.97 9.46 -46.51
CA GLY A 251 -2.14 8.58 -47.33
C GLY A 251 -2.16 7.15 -46.78
N GLU A 252 -2.89 6.27 -47.44
CA GLU A 252 -2.53 4.85 -47.55
C GLU A 252 -1.70 4.66 -48.83
N SER A 253 -0.56 3.97 -48.77
CA SER A 253 -0.16 2.93 -49.75
C SER A 253 1.30 2.50 -49.61
N GLY A 254 1.50 1.19 -49.86
CA GLY A 254 2.75 0.56 -50.34
C GLY A 254 3.84 0.34 -49.28
N GLY A 255 4.44 -0.83 -49.11
CA GLY A 255 4.64 -1.94 -50.04
C GLY A 255 6.13 -2.26 -50.01
N GLY A 256 6.51 -3.37 -49.37
CA GLY A 256 7.90 -3.82 -49.26
C GLY A 256 7.96 -5.23 -48.69
N SER A 257 8.02 -6.21 -49.60
CA SER A 257 8.05 -7.64 -49.27
C SER A 257 9.41 -8.06 -48.68
N LEU A 258 9.39 -8.95 -47.70
CA LEU A 258 10.45 -9.95 -47.53
C LEU A 258 9.80 -11.24 -47.06
N GLY A 259 9.75 -12.22 -47.96
CA GLY A 259 9.17 -13.52 -47.71
C GLY A 259 10.05 -14.36 -46.79
N VAL A 260 9.41 -15.12 -45.90
CA VAL A 260 9.96 -16.38 -45.41
C VAL A 260 8.90 -17.45 -45.59
N LEU A 261 9.32 -18.44 -46.35
CA LEU A 261 8.71 -19.69 -46.75
C LEU A 261 8.19 -20.48 -45.54
N LEU A 262 6.90 -20.84 -45.53
CA LEU A 262 6.43 -22.00 -44.76
C LEU A 262 5.45 -22.81 -45.61
N GLU A 263 5.92 -23.99 -45.94
CA GLU A 263 5.34 -24.98 -46.81
C GLU A 263 4.04 -25.56 -46.22
N ARG A 264 3.01 -25.64 -47.06
CA ARG A 264 1.70 -26.19 -46.73
C ARG A 264 1.68 -27.65 -47.18
N ARG A 265 1.38 -28.59 -46.27
CA ARG A 265 0.79 -29.88 -46.66
C ARG A 265 -0.55 -30.08 -45.97
N SER A 266 -1.58 -30.00 -46.81
CA SER A 266 -2.95 -30.45 -46.58
C SER A 266 -2.99 -31.98 -46.53
N THR A 267 -3.90 -32.55 -45.73
CA THR A 267 -4.88 -33.53 -46.24
C THR A 267 -5.96 -33.80 -45.19
N GLY A 268 -7.21 -33.64 -45.62
CA GLY A 268 -8.23 -34.67 -45.40
C GLY A 268 -9.18 -34.52 -44.22
N GLY A 269 -10.27 -33.78 -44.43
CA GLY A 269 -11.61 -34.38 -44.54
C GLY A 269 -12.37 -34.79 -43.27
N GLY A 270 -13.65 -34.38 -43.20
CA GLY A 270 -14.69 -35.21 -42.58
C GLY A 270 -15.61 -34.54 -41.55
N VAL A 271 -16.57 -33.77 -42.06
CA VAL A 271 -17.99 -33.61 -41.65
C VAL A 271 -18.46 -34.33 -40.37
N GLY A 272 -19.15 -33.60 -39.48
CA GLY A 272 -20.05 -34.17 -38.46
C GLY A 272 -20.74 -33.10 -37.61
N VAL A 273 -22.06 -33.05 -37.68
CA VAL A 273 -22.97 -31.98 -37.21
C VAL A 273 -23.70 -32.43 -35.93
N LEU A 274 -24.13 -31.45 -35.11
CA LEU A 274 -25.15 -31.49 -34.03
C LEU A 274 -24.75 -31.99 -32.63
N GLY A 275 -25.17 -31.21 -31.62
CA GLY A 275 -25.56 -31.74 -30.31
C GLY A 275 -25.14 -30.88 -29.12
N GLY A 276 -25.99 -29.93 -28.72
CA GLY A 276 -25.90 -29.29 -27.41
C GLY A 276 -26.41 -30.21 -26.30
N ALA A 277 -25.71 -30.23 -25.17
CA ALA A 277 -26.15 -30.53 -23.81
C ALA A 277 -24.90 -30.38 -22.92
N GLY A 278 -24.88 -29.52 -21.92
CA GLY A 278 -25.44 -29.84 -20.61
C GLY A 278 -24.28 -30.00 -19.62
N VAL A 279 -24.08 -28.99 -18.80
CA VAL A 279 -23.06 -28.93 -17.73
C VAL A 279 -23.41 -29.98 -16.67
N HIS A 280 -22.53 -30.98 -16.49
CA HIS A 280 -22.61 -31.91 -15.37
C HIS A 280 -22.01 -31.26 -14.12
N VAL A 281 -22.88 -30.89 -13.18
CA VAL A 281 -22.54 -30.60 -11.79
C VAL A 281 -22.44 -31.93 -11.06
N VAL A 282 -21.26 -32.26 -10.53
CA VAL A 282 -21.10 -33.38 -9.58
C VAL A 282 -21.22 -32.80 -8.17
N ALA A 283 -22.36 -33.08 -7.54
CA ALA A 283 -22.57 -32.90 -6.11
C ALA A 283 -22.26 -34.23 -5.41
N GLU A 284 -21.26 -34.24 -4.55
CA GLU A 284 -21.02 -35.33 -3.60
C GLU A 284 -21.82 -35.03 -2.33
N ALA A 285 -22.89 -35.81 -2.12
CA ALA A 285 -23.61 -35.92 -0.87
C ALA A 285 -23.61 -37.40 -0.47
N GLY A 286 -22.79 -37.74 0.53
CA GLY A 286 -22.68 -39.09 1.08
C GLY A 286 -22.83 -39.06 2.59
N SER A 287 -24.07 -39.27 3.03
CA SER A 287 -24.51 -39.48 4.41
C SER A 287 -24.09 -40.86 4.95
N GLY A 288 -23.78 -40.93 6.25
CA GLY A 288 -23.72 -42.16 7.06
C GLY A 288 -22.79 -41.93 8.25
N GLY A 289 -23.24 -41.70 9.49
CA GLY A 289 -24.27 -42.45 10.21
C GLY A 289 -23.58 -43.54 11.03
N GLY A 290 -23.31 -43.29 12.31
CA GLY A 290 -22.65 -44.28 13.17
C GLY A 290 -22.32 -43.79 14.58
N VAL A 291 -23.34 -43.76 15.44
CA VAL A 291 -23.23 -43.69 16.91
C VAL A 291 -22.48 -44.93 17.45
N LYS A 292 -21.56 -44.73 18.42
CA LYS A 292 -21.50 -45.52 19.68
C LYS A 292 -20.38 -45.01 20.63
N VAL A 293 -20.85 -44.49 21.77
CA VAL A 293 -20.44 -44.77 23.16
C VAL A 293 -19.07 -45.44 23.38
N ASN A 294 -18.13 -44.71 23.98
CA ASN A 294 -17.61 -44.95 25.33
C ASN A 294 -16.84 -43.70 25.83
#